data_AF-A0A565AND0-F1
#
_entry.id   AF-A0A565AND0-F1
#
_cell.length_a   1.000
_cell.length_b   1.000
_cell.length_c   1.000
_cell.angle_alpha   90.00
_cell.angle_beta   90.00
_cell.angle_gamma   90.00
#
_symmetry.space_group_name_H-M   'P 1'
#
loop_
_entity.id
_entity.type
_entity.pdbx_description
1 polymer ?
#
loop_
_entity_poly.entity_id
_entity_poly.type
_entity_poly.pdbx_seq_one_letter_code
_entity_poly.pdbx_strand_id
1 'polypeptide(L)' 'MEQDYYELLGVSTNAPEGEIKKAYYGHAKKFHPDMNKDDPEAEKKFHEVSKAYEVSLTS' A
#
# COMPACT_ATOMS: atom_id res chain seq x y z
N MET A 1 9.30 11.77 -1.68
CA MET A 1 8.18 11.77 -2.64
C MET A 1 7.94 10.39 -3.27
N GLU A 2 8.96 9.62 -3.65
CA GLU A 2 8.79 8.17 -3.95
C GLU A 2 9.20 7.28 -2.77
N GLN A 3 10.24 7.67 -2.02
CA GLN A 3 10.72 6.91 -0.85
C GLN A 3 9.61 6.68 0.20
N ASP A 4 8.76 7.69 0.42
CA ASP A 4 7.62 7.60 1.34
C ASP A 4 6.63 6.48 0.97
N TYR A 5 6.46 6.18 -0.33
CA TYR A 5 5.54 5.14 -0.79
C TYR A 5 6.09 3.73 -0.59
N TYR A 6 7.39 3.54 -0.83
CA TYR A 6 8.07 2.28 -0.54
C TYR A 6 8.10 2.00 0.96
N GLU A 7 8.31 3.03 1.79
CA GLU A 7 8.23 2.92 3.25
C GLU A 7 6.79 2.62 3.72
N LEU A 8 5.77 3.22 3.10
CA LEU A 8 4.35 2.93 3.36
C LEU A 8 3.98 1.48 3.05
N LEU A 9 4.53 0.92 1.96
CA LEU A 9 4.38 -0.48 1.59
C LEU A 9 5.30 -1.42 2.40
N GLY A 10 6.28 -0.88 3.12
CA GLY A 10 7.29 -1.66 3.82
C GLY A 10 8.21 -2.45 2.89
N VAL A 11 8.43 -1.97 1.67
CA VAL A 11 9.28 -2.60 0.66
C VAL A 11 10.48 -1.73 0.33
N SER A 12 11.52 -2.34 -0.27
CA SER A 12 12.67 -1.57 -0.73
C SER A 12 12.31 -0.68 -1.92
N THR A 13 13.00 0.45 -2.09
CA THR A 13 12.87 1.31 -3.28
C THR A 13 13.27 0.61 -4.59
N ASN A 14 14.01 -0.49 -4.48
CA ASN A 14 14.40 -1.36 -5.60
C ASN A 14 13.59 -2.67 -5.64
N ALA A 15 12.49 -2.75 -4.88
CA ALA A 15 11.68 -3.95 -4.81
C ALA A 15 11.05 -4.25 -6.18
N PRO A 16 11.07 -5.51 -6.64
CA PRO A 16 10.42 -5.88 -7.89
C PRO A 16 8.90 -5.76 -7.74
N GLU A 17 8.20 -5.55 -8.87
CA GLU A 17 6.73 -5.43 -8.91
C GLU A 17 6.01 -6.57 -8.17
N GLY A 18 6.57 -7.79 -8.19
CA GLY A 18 6.05 -8.93 -7.46
C GLY A 18 6.04 -8.75 -5.93
N GLU A 19 7.06 -8.09 -5.37
CA GLU A 19 7.16 -7.78 -3.95
C GLU A 19 6.23 -6.63 -3.57
N ILE A 20 6.17 -5.60 -4.41
CA ILE A 20 5.24 -4.46 -4.26
C ILE A 20 3.78 -4.95 -4.27
N LYS A 21 3.41 -5.83 -5.22
CA LYS A 21 2.09 -6.49 -5.23
C LYS A 21 1.83 -7.24 -3.94
N LYS A 22 2.80 -8.02 -3.46
CA LYS A 22 2.62 -8.85 -2.27
C LYS A 22 2.40 -8.01 -1.02
N ALA A 23 3.16 -6.93 -0.86
CA ALA A 23 2.99 -5.94 0.19
C ALA A 23 1.62 -5.24 0.11
N TYR A 24 1.25 -4.76 -1.08
CA TYR A 24 -0.06 -4.17 -1.34
C TYR A 24 -1.20 -5.10 -0.93
N TYR A 25 -1.18 -6.37 -1.37
CA TYR A 25 -2.20 -7.36 -1.00
C TYR A 25 -2.26 -7.61 0.51
N GLY A 26 -1.12 -7.62 1.20
CA GLY A 26 -1.06 -7.76 2.66
C GLY A 26 -1.74 -6.58 3.37
N HIS A 27 -1.41 -5.36 2.98
CA HIS A 27 -2.02 -4.15 3.51
C HIS A 27 -3.49 -3.99 3.13
N ALA A 28 -3.87 -4.32 1.90
CA ALA A 28 -5.25 -4.26 1.41
C ALA A 28 -6.17 -5.20 2.21
N LYS A 29 -5.70 -6.39 2.57
CA LYS A 29 -6.44 -7.29 3.48
C LYS A 29 -6.51 -6.73 4.90
N LYS A 30 -5.42 -6.15 5.40
CA LYS A 30 -5.34 -5.59 6.75
C LYS A 30 -6.26 -4.39 6.94
N PHE A 31 -6.31 -3.51 5.94
CA PHE A 31 -7.11 -2.28 5.93
C PHE A 31 -8.41 -2.42 5.14
N HIS A 32 -8.84 -3.65 4.84
CA HIS A 32 -10.03 -3.89 4.03
C HIS A 32 -11.26 -3.24 4.68
N PRO A 33 -12.08 -2.48 3.95
CA PRO A 33 -13.23 -1.78 4.53
C PRO A 33 -14.25 -2.75 5.13
N ASP A 34 -14.34 -3.98 4.61
CA ASP A 34 -15.22 -5.00 5.17
C ASP A 34 -14.84 -5.43 6.60
N MET A 35 -13.53 -5.42 6.93
CA MET A 35 -13.02 -5.75 8.26
C MET A 35 -12.85 -4.51 9.15
N ASN A 36 -12.81 -3.32 8.56
CA ASN A 36 -12.54 -2.05 9.23
C ASN A 36 -13.65 -1.02 8.96
N LYS A 37 -14.92 -1.44 9.08
CA LYS A 37 -16.10 -0.62 8.75
C LYS A 37 -16.22 0.64 9.62
N ASP A 38 -15.69 0.60 10.84
CA ASP A 38 -15.75 1.67 11.83
C ASP A 38 -14.44 2.46 11.95
N ASP A 39 -13.42 2.13 11.15
CA ASP A 39 -12.08 2.74 11.22
C ASP A 39 -11.81 3.61 9.99
N PRO A 40 -12.07 4.93 10.05
CA PRO A 40 -11.83 5.84 8.93
C PRO A 40 -10.32 5.98 8.62
N GLU A 41 -9.44 5.63 9.55
CA GLU A 41 -8.01 5.55 9.29
C GLU A 41 -7.64 4.38 8.37
N ALA A 42 -8.35 3.24 8.44
CA ALA A 42 -8.13 2.10 7.58
C ALA A 42 -8.45 2.45 6.12
N GLU A 43 -9.53 3.19 5.86
CA GLU A 43 -9.84 3.70 4.52
C GLU A 43 -8.72 4.61 4.01
N LYS A 44 -8.25 5.54 4.84
CA LYS A 44 -7.15 6.44 4.49
C LYS A 44 -5.86 5.67 4.16
N LYS A 45 -5.47 4.71 5.01
CA LYS A 45 -4.30 3.85 4.82
C LYS A 45 -4.44 2.98 3.57
N PHE A 46 -5.63 2.45 3.29
CA PHE A 46 -5.91 1.69 2.07
C PHE A 46 -5.71 2.55 0.80
N HIS A 47 -6.15 3.80 0.86
CA HIS A 47 -5.98 4.76 -0.23
C HIS A 47 -4.50 5.15 -0.42
N GLU A 48 -3.77 5.41 0.66
CA GLU A 48 -2.33 5.71 0.62
C GLU A 48 -1.53 4.53 0.05
N VAL A 49 -1.83 3.31 0.46
CA VAL A 49 -1.18 2.08 -0.04
C VAL A 49 -1.53 1.81 -1.51
N SER A 50 -2.76 2.09 -1.94
CA SER A 50 -3.14 1.98 -3.37
C SER A 50 -2.40 3.00 -4.24
N LYS A 51 -2.27 4.24 -3.75
CA LYS A 51 -1.53 5.28 -4.45
C LYS A 51 -0.04 4.98 -4.51
N ALA A 52 0.53 4.49 -3.42
CA ALA A 52 1.92 4.02 -3.35
C ALA A 52 2.18 2.95 -4.42
N TYR A 53 1.30 1.95 -4.49
CA TYR A 53 1.39 0.86 -5.46
C TYR A 53 1.30 1.36 -6.92
N GLU A 54 0.36 2.25 -7.22
CA GLU A 54 0.20 2.83 -8.57
C GLU A 54 1.43 3.63 -9.00
N VAL A 55 1.97 4.45 -8.10
CA VAL A 55 3.19 5.23 -8.37
C VAL A 55 4.39 4.31 -8.57
N SER A 56 4.58 3.30 -7.70
CA SER A 56 5.70 2.35 -7.80
C SER A 56 5.66 1.47 -9.05
N LEU A 57 4.51 1.33 -9.73
CA LEU A 57 4.39 0.62 -11.00
C LEU A 57 4.63 1.50 -12.23
N THR A 58 4.56 2.83 -12.07
CA THR A 58 4.61 3.78 -13.19
C THR A 58 5.93 4.58 -13.22
N SER A 59 6.70 4.54 -12.13
CA SER A 59 7.99 5.22 -11.95
C SER A 59 9.18 4.34 -12.37
#